data_AF-A0A371J7V3-F1
#
_entry.id   AF-A0A371J7V3-F1
#
_cell.length_a   1.000
_cell.length_b   1.000
_cell.length_c   1.000
_cell.angle_alpha   90.00
_cell.angle_beta   90.00
_cell.angle_gamma   90.00
#
_symmetry.space_group_name_H-M   'P 1'
#
loop_
_entity.id
_entity.type
_entity.pdbx_description
1 polymer ?
#
loop_
_entity_poly.entity_id
_entity_poly.type
_entity_poly.pdbx_seq_one_letter_code
_entity_poly.pdbx_strand_id
1 'polypeptide(L)'
;MDKMKQTEEIIEELLEQLTLDEKIGMIHGNGLFQTKGVERLHIPPLKMSDGPMGVRNEFEKDNWNSVGNTDDFVTYLPCNSALAATWNRKLAYRFGKVLGEETRGRGKDVILAPGINIIRSPACGRNFEYLSEDPYLTGQMAVPIIKGIQKSDVSACVKHFAVNNQETNRLCVDVEVEERTLHEIYLAAFKEAIMEGKSHAIMGAYNLLKGEHCCESEFLLHHILRQEWNYDGCIISDWGAVHDTKKAAKSGLDVEMSVTNNFDEYYMA
;
A
#
# COMPACT_ATOMS: atom_id res chain seq x y z
N MET A 1 -29.70 12.16 0.51
CA MET A 1 -28.41 12.61 -0.08
C MET A 1 -27.55 11.39 -0.24
N ASP A 2 -26.87 11.23 -1.38
CA ASP A 2 -25.91 10.15 -1.58
C ASP A 2 -24.79 10.29 -0.54
N LYS A 3 -24.51 9.23 0.23
CA LYS A 3 -23.53 9.25 1.32
C LYS A 3 -22.15 9.67 0.79
N MET A 4 -21.82 9.27 -0.44
CA MET A 4 -20.59 9.69 -1.10
C MET A 4 -20.53 11.19 -1.33
N LYS A 5 -21.60 11.79 -1.87
CA LYS A 5 -21.65 13.23 -2.12
C LYS A 5 -21.47 14.05 -0.83
N GLN A 6 -22.09 13.60 0.26
CA GLN A 6 -21.90 14.23 1.56
C GLN A 6 -20.46 14.10 2.07
N THR A 7 -19.81 12.96 1.83
CA THR A 7 -18.40 12.78 2.18
C THR A 7 -17.49 13.71 1.38
N GLU A 8 -17.72 13.86 0.08
CA GLU A 8 -16.97 14.81 -0.76
C GLU A 8 -17.13 16.26 -0.29
N GLU A 9 -18.36 16.70 0.00
CA GLU A 9 -18.62 18.04 0.53
C GLU A 9 -17.85 18.30 1.84
N ILE A 10 -17.78 17.31 2.74
CA ILE A 10 -17.00 17.41 3.98
C ILE A 10 -15.48 17.49 3.70
N ILE A 11 -14.99 16.70 2.73
CA ILE A 11 -13.56 16.70 2.36
C ILE A 11 -13.18 18.07 1.80
N GLU A 12 -13.97 18.63 0.90
CA GLU A 12 -13.75 19.97 0.33
C GLU A 12 -13.73 21.05 1.42
N GLU A 13 -14.70 21.04 2.34
CA GLU A 13 -14.76 21.97 3.47
C GLU A 13 -13.53 21.86 4.40
N LEU A 14 -13.03 20.65 4.66
CA LEU A 14 -11.82 20.45 5.45
C LEU A 14 -10.57 20.93 4.69
N LEU A 15 -10.48 20.67 3.38
CA LEU A 15 -9.36 21.09 2.54
C LEU A 15 -9.21 22.62 2.48
N GLU A 16 -10.31 23.36 2.54
CA GLU A 16 -10.29 24.83 2.62
C GLU A 16 -9.82 25.35 3.98
N GLN A 17 -10.07 24.61 5.06
CA GLN A 17 -9.70 25.00 6.42
C GLN A 17 -8.27 24.63 6.81
N LEU A 18 -7.67 23.67 6.10
CA LEU A 18 -6.31 23.20 6.33
C LEU A 18 -5.29 24.27 5.91
N THR A 19 -4.39 24.59 6.83
CA THR A 19 -3.17 25.34 6.52
C THR A 19 -2.23 24.52 5.65
N LEU A 20 -1.25 25.17 5.01
CA LEU A 20 -0.25 24.47 4.20
C LEU A 20 0.56 23.46 5.04
N ASP A 21 0.97 23.85 6.24
CA ASP A 21 1.75 22.97 7.14
C ASP A 21 0.95 21.75 7.59
N GLU A 22 -0.35 21.89 7.81
CA GLU A 22 -1.24 20.78 8.13
C GLU A 22 -1.39 19.84 6.91
N LYS A 23 -1.53 20.37 5.69
CA LYS A 23 -1.56 19.56 4.45
C LYS A 23 -0.26 18.77 4.28
N ILE A 24 0.89 19.43 4.47
CA ILE A 24 2.21 18.79 4.35
C ILE A 24 2.36 17.68 5.38
N GLY A 25 2.01 17.92 6.65
CA GLY A 25 2.15 16.90 7.70
C GLY A 25 1.29 15.64 7.47
N MET A 26 0.23 15.74 6.67
CA MET A 26 -0.65 14.61 6.34
C MET A 26 -0.12 13.74 5.19
N ILE A 27 0.81 14.25 4.37
CA ILE A 27 1.30 13.56 3.16
C ILE A 27 2.68 12.93 3.32
N HIS A 28 3.22 12.90 4.53
CA HIS A 28 4.46 12.17 4.81
C HIS A 28 4.46 11.51 6.21
N GLY A 29 5.40 10.60 6.43
CA GLY A 29 5.58 9.92 7.70
C GLY A 29 5.84 10.88 8.86
N ASN A 30 5.15 10.65 9.98
CA ASN A 30 5.34 11.29 11.30
C ASN A 30 5.71 10.23 12.36
N GLY A 31 6.28 9.12 11.89
CA GLY A 31 6.57 7.89 12.60
C GLY A 31 6.62 6.74 11.59
N LEU A 32 7.22 5.62 11.96
CA LEU A 32 7.42 4.49 11.05
C LEU A 32 6.13 4.04 10.36
N PHE A 33 4.98 4.06 11.02
CA PHE A 33 3.72 3.60 10.43
C PHE A 33 2.56 4.58 10.64
N GLN A 34 2.81 5.88 10.64
CA GLN A 34 1.74 6.86 10.73
C GLN A 34 2.08 8.19 10.07
N THR A 35 1.05 8.90 9.59
CA THR A 35 1.14 10.32 9.20
C THR A 35 0.83 11.23 10.38
N LYS A 36 0.91 12.55 10.18
CA LYS A 36 0.38 13.51 11.16
C LYS A 36 -1.14 13.68 10.96
N GLY A 37 -1.86 13.83 12.06
CA GLY A 37 -3.26 14.27 12.05
C GLY A 37 -3.37 15.79 12.21
N VAL A 38 -4.60 16.29 12.23
CA VAL A 38 -4.94 17.71 12.44
C VAL A 38 -5.99 17.81 13.54
N GLU A 39 -5.52 17.91 14.79
CA GLU A 39 -6.36 17.83 15.99
C GLU A 39 -7.43 18.94 16.05
N ARG A 40 -7.08 20.18 15.64
CA ARG A 40 -8.02 21.33 15.60
C ARG A 40 -9.23 21.06 14.70
N LEU A 41 -9.06 20.24 13.66
CA LEU A 41 -10.10 19.85 12.71
C LEU A 41 -10.62 18.44 12.98
N HIS A 42 -10.22 17.81 14.09
CA HIS A 42 -10.60 16.45 14.46
C HIS A 42 -10.22 15.39 13.41
N ILE A 43 -9.13 15.60 12.67
CA ILE A 43 -8.59 14.62 11.72
C ILE A 43 -7.53 13.78 12.46
N PRO A 44 -7.77 12.48 12.71
CA PRO A 44 -6.78 11.63 13.35
C PRO A 44 -5.60 11.35 12.41
N PRO A 45 -4.41 10.99 12.95
CA PRO A 45 -3.32 10.48 12.11
C PRO A 45 -3.75 9.17 11.44
N LEU A 46 -3.32 8.96 10.19
CA LEU A 46 -3.52 7.69 9.52
C LEU A 46 -2.51 6.68 10.07
N LYS A 47 -2.97 5.56 10.63
CA LYS A 47 -2.09 4.51 11.17
C LYS A 47 -2.06 3.29 10.28
N MET A 48 -0.86 2.79 10.05
CA MET A 48 -0.59 1.66 9.16
C MET A 48 0.00 0.50 9.95
N SER A 49 -0.02 -0.70 9.38
CA SER A 49 0.81 -1.81 9.83
C SER A 49 1.06 -2.81 8.70
N ASP A 50 2.26 -3.39 8.69
CA ASP A 50 2.49 -4.66 8.00
C ASP A 50 1.61 -5.77 8.61
N GLY A 51 1.25 -6.82 7.89
CA GLY A 51 1.47 -7.02 6.48
C GLY A 51 0.70 -8.25 5.98
N PRO A 52 1.17 -8.91 4.91
CA PRO A 52 0.34 -9.84 4.14
C PRO A 52 -0.13 -11.11 4.88
N MET A 53 0.45 -11.47 6.03
CA MET A 53 0.17 -12.71 6.78
C MET A 53 -0.27 -12.48 8.23
N GLY A 54 -0.47 -11.23 8.65
CA GLY A 54 -0.85 -10.88 10.02
C GLY A 54 -0.40 -9.46 10.36
N VAL A 55 -1.03 -8.86 11.36
CA VAL A 55 -0.70 -7.51 11.82
C VAL A 55 0.57 -7.58 12.68
N ARG A 56 1.63 -6.88 12.29
CA ARG A 56 2.88 -6.88 13.07
C ARG A 56 2.68 -6.18 14.41
N ASN A 57 3.54 -6.55 15.37
CA ASN A 57 3.67 -5.89 16.65
C ASN A 57 3.92 -4.37 16.49
N GLU A 58 3.66 -3.60 17.54
CA GLU A 58 4.01 -2.18 17.57
C GLU A 58 5.52 -1.98 17.53
N PHE A 59 5.94 -0.93 16.83
CA PHE A 59 7.31 -0.46 16.80
C PHE A 59 7.41 0.90 17.48
N GLU A 60 8.59 1.22 17.99
CA GLU A 60 8.92 2.58 18.41
C GLU A 60 8.77 3.56 17.24
N LYS A 61 8.61 4.86 17.54
CA LYS A 61 8.26 5.88 16.53
C LYS A 61 9.27 5.94 15.38
N ASP A 62 10.56 5.81 15.68
CA ASP A 62 11.70 6.13 14.82
C ASP A 62 12.72 4.98 14.70
N ASN A 63 12.36 3.78 15.16
CA ASN A 63 13.24 2.61 15.06
C ASN A 63 12.45 1.29 15.06
N TRP A 64 13.09 0.25 14.55
CA TRP A 64 12.47 -1.07 14.33
C TRP A 64 12.44 -1.96 15.59
N ASN A 65 12.65 -1.39 16.78
CA ASN A 65 12.48 -2.15 18.02
C ASN A 65 10.98 -2.30 18.31
N SER A 66 10.61 -3.49 18.78
CA SER A 66 9.27 -3.72 19.29
C SER A 66 9.07 -2.93 20.58
N VAL A 67 7.89 -2.33 20.75
CA VAL A 67 7.50 -1.67 22.01
C VAL A 67 7.43 -2.67 23.18
N GLY A 68 7.35 -3.97 22.89
CA GLY A 68 7.36 -5.02 23.91
C GLY A 68 6.02 -5.19 24.63
N ASN A 69 4.93 -4.79 23.99
CA ASN A 69 3.57 -5.00 24.50
C ASN A 69 3.31 -6.50 24.70
N THR A 70 2.61 -6.82 25.80
CA THR A 70 2.27 -8.21 26.13
C THR A 70 0.98 -8.69 25.48
N ASP A 71 0.33 -7.87 24.64
CA ASP A 71 -0.97 -8.12 24.03
C ASP A 71 -0.99 -7.90 22.50
N ASP A 72 0.18 -7.85 21.86
CA ASP A 72 0.35 -7.77 20.40
C ASP A 72 0.15 -9.14 19.70
N PHE A 73 -0.66 -10.03 20.27
CA PHE A 73 -0.92 -11.35 19.69
C PHE A 73 -1.90 -11.29 18.53
N VAL A 74 -1.52 -11.90 17.43
CA VAL A 74 -2.29 -11.92 16.17
C VAL A 74 -2.26 -13.32 15.56
N THR A 75 -3.16 -13.57 14.63
CA THR A 75 -3.13 -14.79 13.83
C THR A 75 -2.01 -14.69 12.81
N TYR A 76 -1.02 -15.58 12.89
CA TYR A 76 -0.04 -15.74 11.82
C TYR A 76 -0.60 -16.68 10.76
N LEU A 77 -1.14 -16.10 9.69
CA LEU A 77 -1.77 -16.82 8.60
C LEU A 77 -0.72 -17.51 7.71
N PRO A 78 -1.11 -18.55 6.94
CA PRO A 78 -0.25 -19.13 5.93
C PRO A 78 0.27 -18.07 4.94
N CYS A 79 1.45 -18.30 4.38
CA CYS A 79 2.00 -17.42 3.35
C CYS A 79 1.07 -17.33 2.13
N ASN A 80 1.13 -16.21 1.39
CA ASN A 80 0.19 -15.94 0.30
C ASN A 80 0.27 -16.97 -0.82
N SER A 81 1.46 -17.51 -1.11
CA SER A 81 1.60 -18.58 -2.12
C SER A 81 0.92 -19.88 -1.69
N ALA A 82 0.93 -20.21 -0.39
CA ALA A 82 0.17 -21.33 0.15
C ALA A 82 -1.35 -21.09 0.06
N LEU A 83 -1.81 -19.85 0.31
CA LEU A 83 -3.21 -19.48 0.11
C LEU A 83 -3.61 -19.59 -1.37
N ALA A 84 -2.79 -19.09 -2.28
CA ALA A 84 -3.03 -19.15 -3.73
C ALA A 84 -3.12 -20.60 -4.23
N ALA A 85 -2.27 -21.50 -3.71
CA ALA A 85 -2.31 -22.93 -4.02
C ALA A 85 -3.63 -23.63 -3.67
N THR A 86 -4.50 -23.00 -2.86
CA THR A 86 -5.84 -23.52 -2.58
C THR A 86 -6.85 -23.26 -3.69
N TRP A 87 -6.60 -22.29 -4.58
CA TRP A 87 -7.53 -21.81 -5.62
C TRP A 87 -8.92 -21.45 -5.07
N ASN A 88 -9.01 -21.15 -3.76
CA ASN A 88 -10.27 -21.01 -3.07
C ASN A 88 -10.55 -19.55 -2.72
N ARG A 89 -11.31 -18.88 -3.58
CA ARG A 89 -11.71 -17.47 -3.41
C ARG A 89 -12.49 -17.22 -2.11
N LYS A 90 -13.28 -18.19 -1.63
CA LYS A 90 -13.99 -18.07 -0.34
C LYS A 90 -13.03 -18.12 0.84
N LEU A 91 -11.98 -18.95 0.74
CA LEU A 91 -10.92 -18.98 1.75
C LEU A 91 -10.10 -17.69 1.73
N ALA A 92 -9.78 -17.17 0.54
CA ALA A 92 -9.10 -15.88 0.38
C ALA A 92 -9.89 -14.71 1.00
N TYR A 93 -11.23 -14.70 0.86
CA TYR A 93 -12.07 -13.72 1.55
C TYR A 93 -12.00 -13.85 3.08
N ARG A 94 -12.05 -15.07 3.62
CA ARG A 94 -11.92 -15.30 5.08
C ARG A 94 -10.53 -14.91 5.58
N PHE A 95 -9.49 -15.16 4.80
CA PHE A 95 -8.13 -14.73 5.09
C PHE A 95 -8.07 -13.20 5.21
N GLY A 96 -8.61 -12.47 4.23
CA GLY A 96 -8.72 -11.02 4.28
C GLY A 96 -9.53 -10.51 5.47
N LYS A 97 -10.62 -11.21 5.83
CA LYS A 97 -11.44 -10.87 7.00
C LYS A 97 -10.65 -10.93 8.31
N VAL A 98 -9.84 -11.97 8.52
CA VAL A 98 -8.96 -12.07 9.70
C VAL A 98 -7.99 -10.88 9.74
N LEU A 99 -7.32 -10.58 8.63
CA LEU A 99 -6.43 -9.44 8.54
C LEU A 99 -7.14 -8.12 8.88
N GLY A 100 -8.31 -7.86 8.30
CA GLY A 100 -9.07 -6.64 8.57
C GLY A 100 -9.56 -6.53 10.01
N GLU A 101 -10.10 -7.62 10.58
CA GLU A 101 -10.59 -7.65 11.97
C GLU A 101 -9.46 -7.42 12.97
N GLU A 102 -8.30 -8.06 12.78
CA GLU A 102 -7.14 -7.84 13.65
C GLU A 102 -6.55 -6.44 13.45
N THR A 103 -6.50 -5.92 12.23
CA THR A 103 -6.01 -4.55 11.94
C THR A 103 -6.85 -3.52 12.67
N ARG A 104 -8.19 -3.63 12.58
CA ARG A 104 -9.10 -2.73 13.29
C ARG A 104 -8.99 -2.91 14.80
N GLY A 105 -8.91 -4.15 15.29
CA GLY A 105 -8.72 -4.46 16.70
C GLY A 105 -7.42 -3.89 17.28
N ARG A 106 -6.38 -3.77 16.44
CA ARG A 106 -5.09 -3.16 16.74
C ARG A 106 -5.06 -1.63 16.56
N GLY A 107 -6.21 -1.01 16.29
CA GLY A 107 -6.34 0.44 16.15
C GLY A 107 -5.60 1.01 14.94
N LYS A 108 -5.49 0.24 13.86
CA LYS A 108 -4.87 0.64 12.60
C LYS A 108 -5.95 0.89 11.55
N ASP A 109 -5.63 1.77 10.61
CA ASP A 109 -6.53 2.19 9.54
C ASP A 109 -6.17 1.57 8.19
N VAL A 110 -4.89 1.25 7.98
CA VAL A 110 -4.38 0.61 6.76
C VAL A 110 -3.59 -0.64 7.12
N ILE A 111 -3.90 -1.76 6.47
CA ILE A 111 -2.98 -2.90 6.43
C ILE A 111 -2.23 -2.93 5.11
N LEU A 112 -0.91 -3.08 5.18
CA LEU A 112 0.00 -3.12 4.03
C LEU A 112 -0.04 -4.49 3.35
N ALA A 113 -1.21 -4.86 2.83
CA ALA A 113 -1.55 -6.15 2.24
C ALA A 113 -2.69 -6.05 1.22
N PRO A 114 -2.77 -6.98 0.24
CA PRO A 114 -1.85 -8.10 0.00
C PRO A 114 -0.63 -7.73 -0.86
N GLY A 115 0.44 -8.51 -0.74
CA GLY A 115 1.55 -8.53 -1.71
C GLY A 115 1.18 -9.37 -2.93
N ILE A 116 1.26 -8.78 -4.14
CA ILE A 116 0.77 -9.40 -5.38
C ILE A 116 1.75 -9.28 -6.57
N ASN A 117 3.03 -8.99 -6.32
CA ASN A 117 4.01 -9.03 -7.39
C ASN A 117 4.08 -10.44 -8.01
N ILE A 118 4.23 -10.52 -9.32
CA ILE A 118 4.35 -11.78 -10.03
C ILE A 118 5.61 -12.54 -9.60
N ILE A 119 5.46 -13.84 -9.34
CA ILE A 119 6.60 -14.75 -9.10
C ILE A 119 7.31 -15.00 -10.43
N ARG A 120 8.08 -14.03 -10.91
CA ARG A 120 8.82 -14.09 -12.19
C ARG A 120 9.92 -15.16 -12.16
N SER A 121 10.60 -15.25 -11.03
CA SER A 121 11.71 -16.16 -10.80
C SER A 121 11.53 -16.82 -9.44
N PRO A 122 11.78 -18.13 -9.29
CA PRO A 122 11.69 -18.81 -8.00
C PRO A 122 12.71 -18.28 -6.98
N ALA A 123 13.74 -17.54 -7.41
CA ALA A 123 14.80 -17.02 -6.56
C ALA A 123 14.49 -15.68 -5.87
N CYS A 124 13.35 -15.04 -6.17
CA CYS A 124 13.00 -13.80 -5.47
C CYS A 124 12.73 -14.07 -3.98
N GLY A 125 13.42 -13.33 -3.11
CA GLY A 125 13.36 -13.51 -1.65
C GLY A 125 11.99 -13.26 -1.03
N ARG A 126 11.06 -12.62 -1.76
CA ARG A 126 9.70 -12.29 -1.30
C ARG A 126 8.61 -13.16 -1.93
N ASN A 127 8.94 -14.19 -2.71
CA ASN A 127 7.95 -15.06 -3.32
C ASN A 127 6.95 -15.67 -2.34
N PHE A 128 7.37 -15.93 -1.09
CA PHE A 128 6.49 -16.49 -0.08
C PHE A 128 5.27 -15.60 0.21
N GLU A 129 5.43 -14.28 0.17
CA GLU A 129 4.38 -13.31 0.45
C GLU A 129 3.62 -12.83 -0.80
N TYR A 130 3.95 -13.38 -1.97
CA TYR A 130 3.21 -13.16 -3.22
C TYR A 130 2.31 -14.36 -3.53
N LEU A 131 1.33 -14.16 -4.42
CA LEU A 131 0.30 -15.19 -4.69
C LEU A 131 0.76 -16.20 -5.74
N SER A 132 1.13 -15.77 -6.95
CA SER A 132 1.44 -16.70 -8.06
C SER A 132 2.36 -16.08 -9.12
N GLU A 133 2.86 -16.93 -10.01
CA GLU A 133 3.47 -16.53 -11.29
C GLU A 133 2.41 -16.16 -12.35
N ASP A 134 1.16 -16.61 -12.16
CA ASP A 134 0.05 -16.34 -13.09
C ASP A 134 -0.73 -15.08 -12.68
N PRO A 135 -0.89 -14.08 -13.58
CA PRO A 135 -1.60 -12.85 -13.27
C PRO A 135 -3.08 -13.07 -12.98
N TYR A 136 -3.73 -14.03 -13.66
CA TYR A 136 -5.15 -14.31 -13.46
C TYR A 136 -5.39 -14.90 -12.06
N LEU A 137 -4.67 -15.93 -11.66
CA LEU A 137 -4.76 -16.50 -10.31
C LEU A 137 -4.47 -15.43 -9.25
N THR A 138 -3.44 -14.62 -9.46
CA THR A 138 -3.08 -13.51 -8.56
C THR A 138 -4.25 -12.54 -8.38
N GLY A 139 -4.85 -12.05 -9.47
CA GLY A 139 -6.01 -11.15 -9.41
C GLY A 139 -7.23 -11.80 -8.73
N GLN A 140 -7.56 -13.03 -9.14
CA GLN A 140 -8.72 -13.77 -8.62
C GLN A 140 -8.62 -14.13 -7.14
N MET A 141 -7.41 -14.19 -6.58
CA MET A 141 -7.16 -14.40 -5.15
C MET A 141 -7.00 -13.07 -4.39
N ALA A 142 -6.43 -12.03 -5.00
CA ALA A 142 -6.26 -10.71 -4.38
C ALA A 142 -7.60 -10.00 -4.15
N VAL A 143 -8.50 -10.01 -5.13
CA VAL A 143 -9.82 -9.36 -5.06
C VAL A 143 -10.62 -9.76 -3.81
N PRO A 144 -10.81 -11.06 -3.49
CA PRO A 144 -11.51 -11.45 -2.27
C PRO A 144 -10.75 -11.11 -0.99
N ILE A 145 -9.40 -11.13 -0.97
CA ILE A 145 -8.60 -10.70 0.20
C ILE A 145 -8.90 -9.23 0.51
N ILE A 146 -8.81 -8.36 -0.50
CA ILE A 146 -9.07 -6.92 -0.38
C ILE A 146 -10.48 -6.66 0.16
N LYS A 147 -11.49 -7.32 -0.42
CA LYS A 147 -12.88 -7.21 0.05
C LYS A 147 -13.07 -7.71 1.48
N GLY A 148 -12.33 -8.74 1.87
CA GLY A 148 -12.33 -9.26 3.24
C GLY A 148 -11.75 -8.26 4.24
N ILE A 149 -10.60 -7.66 3.93
CA ILE A 149 -9.94 -6.63 4.75
C ILE A 149 -10.87 -5.43 4.93
N GLN A 150 -11.37 -4.89 3.82
CA GLN A 150 -12.18 -3.68 3.81
C GLN A 150 -13.56 -3.85 4.45
N LYS A 151 -14.00 -5.08 4.71
CA LYS A 151 -15.25 -5.32 5.43
C LYS A 151 -15.18 -4.87 6.90
N SER A 152 -13.98 -4.77 7.47
CA SER A 152 -13.74 -4.44 8.87
C SER A 152 -13.41 -2.95 9.08
N ASP A 153 -13.84 -2.08 8.16
CA ASP A 153 -13.55 -0.65 8.19
C ASP A 153 -12.04 -0.38 8.19
N VAL A 154 -11.27 -1.10 7.36
CA VAL A 154 -9.81 -0.97 7.24
C VAL A 154 -9.46 -0.86 5.77
N SER A 155 -8.52 0.00 5.41
CA SER A 155 -7.98 0.10 4.06
C SER A 155 -7.03 -1.07 3.78
N ALA A 156 -7.28 -1.80 2.67
CA ALA A 156 -6.26 -2.67 2.09
C ALA A 156 -5.28 -1.81 1.29
N CYS A 157 -4.00 -2.17 1.32
CA CYS A 157 -2.95 -1.53 0.54
C CYS A 157 -2.23 -2.59 -0.30
N VAL A 158 -2.69 -2.75 -1.54
CA VAL A 158 -2.14 -3.73 -2.48
C VAL A 158 -0.72 -3.32 -2.90
N LYS A 159 0.24 -4.26 -2.92
CA LYS A 159 1.66 -3.93 -3.08
C LYS A 159 2.47 -4.96 -3.87
N HIS A 160 3.61 -4.63 -4.48
CA HIS A 160 4.23 -3.30 -4.65
C HIS A 160 4.12 -2.91 -6.13
N PHE A 161 3.56 -1.75 -6.41
CA PHE A 161 3.23 -1.26 -7.73
C PHE A 161 4.41 -0.50 -8.35
N ALA A 162 5.10 -1.03 -9.36
CA ALA A 162 4.95 -2.36 -9.95
C ALA A 162 6.32 -3.00 -10.15
N VAL A 163 6.35 -4.20 -10.76
CA VAL A 163 7.58 -4.88 -11.22
C VAL A 163 8.70 -5.11 -10.17
N ASN A 164 8.35 -5.10 -8.88
CA ASN A 164 9.26 -5.44 -7.77
C ASN A 164 9.41 -6.97 -7.61
N ASN A 165 10.08 -7.61 -8.57
CA ASN A 165 10.16 -9.07 -8.67
C ASN A 165 11.54 -9.66 -8.28
N GLN A 166 12.41 -8.86 -7.67
CA GLN A 166 13.70 -9.31 -7.12
C GLN A 166 14.14 -8.43 -5.95
N GLU A 167 14.81 -9.02 -4.96
CA GLU A 167 15.34 -8.27 -3.81
C GLU A 167 16.72 -7.67 -4.08
N THR A 168 17.52 -8.33 -4.93
CA THR A 168 18.86 -7.86 -5.29
C THR A 168 18.76 -6.49 -5.95
N ASN A 169 19.38 -5.49 -5.33
CA ASN A 169 19.39 -4.09 -5.77
C ASN A 169 17.99 -3.48 -5.96
N ARG A 170 16.97 -3.96 -5.22
CA ARG A 170 15.59 -3.49 -5.38
C ARG A 170 15.41 -1.97 -5.25
N LEU A 171 16.32 -1.30 -4.54
CA LEU A 171 16.31 0.15 -4.34
C LEU A 171 16.78 0.96 -5.55
N CYS A 172 17.43 0.35 -6.55
CA CYS A 172 18.06 1.12 -7.63
C CYS A 172 18.12 0.39 -8.98
N VAL A 173 17.62 -0.85 -9.08
CA VAL A 173 17.55 -1.58 -10.34
C VAL A 173 16.50 -0.95 -11.25
N ASP A 174 16.89 -0.65 -12.50
CA ASP A 174 15.94 -0.27 -13.56
C ASP A 174 15.48 -1.53 -14.30
N VAL A 175 14.17 -1.76 -14.25
CA VAL A 175 13.55 -2.96 -14.81
C VAL A 175 13.14 -2.67 -16.24
N GLU A 176 13.77 -3.36 -17.19
CA GLU A 176 13.38 -3.34 -18.59
C GLU A 176 12.27 -4.37 -18.84
N VAL A 177 11.11 -3.88 -19.31
CA VAL A 177 9.96 -4.71 -19.66
C VAL A 177 9.23 -4.13 -20.87
N GLU A 178 8.86 -4.99 -21.81
CA GLU A 178 8.04 -4.60 -22.97
C GLU A 178 6.63 -4.21 -22.52
N GLU A 179 6.05 -3.20 -23.16
CA GLU A 179 4.69 -2.70 -22.88
C GLU A 179 3.65 -3.83 -22.79
N ARG A 180 3.64 -4.76 -23.74
CA ARG A 180 2.71 -5.88 -23.72
C ARG A 180 2.87 -6.74 -22.46
N THR A 181 4.11 -7.08 -22.12
CA THR A 181 4.41 -7.89 -20.93
C THR A 181 4.07 -7.13 -19.64
N LEU A 182 4.34 -5.82 -19.59
CA LEU A 182 3.96 -4.96 -18.49
C LEU A 182 2.45 -5.04 -18.22
N HIS A 183 1.63 -4.85 -19.26
CA HIS A 183 0.18 -4.85 -19.12
C HIS A 183 -0.43 -6.24 -18.90
N GLU A 184 0.02 -7.26 -19.64
CA GLU A 184 -0.57 -8.60 -19.57
C GLU A 184 -0.14 -9.39 -18.32
N ILE A 185 1.06 -9.13 -17.78
CA ILE A 185 1.63 -9.92 -16.66
C ILE A 185 1.67 -9.09 -15.37
N TYR A 186 2.38 -7.97 -15.38
CA TYR A 186 2.72 -7.29 -14.11
C TYR A 186 1.64 -6.35 -13.61
N LEU A 187 0.90 -5.71 -14.52
CA LEU A 187 -0.16 -4.76 -14.16
C LEU A 187 -1.55 -5.43 -14.09
N ALA A 188 -1.75 -6.56 -14.76
CA ALA A 188 -3.06 -7.21 -14.87
C ALA A 188 -3.72 -7.47 -13.50
N ALA A 189 -2.98 -8.04 -12.54
CA ALA A 189 -3.51 -8.32 -11.21
C ALA A 189 -3.77 -7.05 -10.37
N PHE A 190 -2.96 -5.99 -10.52
CA PHE A 190 -3.21 -4.70 -9.88
C PHE A 190 -4.46 -4.03 -10.45
N LYS A 191 -4.68 -4.12 -11.77
CA LYS A 191 -5.90 -3.62 -12.40
C LYS A 191 -7.14 -4.32 -11.85
N GLU A 192 -7.10 -5.64 -11.68
CA GLU A 192 -8.20 -6.38 -11.02
C GLU A 192 -8.36 -5.97 -9.55
N ALA A 193 -7.27 -5.84 -8.79
CA ALA A 193 -7.29 -5.41 -7.39
C ALA A 193 -7.95 -4.03 -7.20
N ILE A 194 -7.72 -3.10 -8.13
CA ILE A 194 -8.34 -1.78 -8.13
C ILE A 194 -9.79 -1.84 -8.63
N MET A 195 -10.02 -2.38 -9.83
CA MET A 195 -11.31 -2.29 -10.50
C MET A 195 -12.36 -3.19 -9.85
N GLU A 196 -11.99 -4.41 -9.47
CA GLU A 196 -12.89 -5.41 -8.89
C GLU A 196 -12.74 -5.51 -7.38
N GLY A 197 -11.51 -5.42 -6.87
CA GLY A 197 -11.22 -5.44 -5.43
C GLY A 197 -11.62 -4.14 -4.73
N LYS A 198 -11.60 -3.01 -5.45
CA LYS A 198 -11.80 -1.66 -4.90
C LYS A 198 -10.81 -1.35 -3.77
N SER A 199 -9.54 -1.74 -3.95
CA SER A 199 -8.48 -1.43 -2.98
C SER A 199 -8.48 0.06 -2.66
N HIS A 200 -8.55 0.42 -1.38
CA HIS A 200 -8.54 1.82 -0.95
C HIS A 200 -7.14 2.45 -1.01
N ALA A 201 -6.09 1.64 -0.90
CA ALA A 201 -4.72 2.06 -1.06
C ALA A 201 -3.91 1.14 -1.99
N ILE A 202 -2.83 1.67 -2.54
CA ILE A 202 -1.80 0.95 -3.29
C ILE A 202 -0.43 1.44 -2.84
N MET A 203 0.53 0.53 -2.72
CA MET A 203 1.90 0.87 -2.38
C MET A 203 2.78 0.88 -3.62
N GLY A 204 3.50 1.97 -3.88
CA GLY A 204 4.50 2.04 -4.94
C GLY A 204 5.71 1.13 -4.65
N ALA A 205 6.43 0.73 -5.68
CA ALA A 205 7.63 -0.10 -5.57
C ALA A 205 8.92 0.72 -5.43
N TYR A 206 9.98 0.08 -4.95
CA TYR A 206 11.31 0.67 -4.82
C TYR A 206 12.04 0.86 -6.16
N ASN A 207 11.96 -0.14 -7.04
CA ASN A 207 12.77 -0.21 -8.24
C ASN A 207 12.40 0.88 -9.25
N LEU A 208 13.25 1.06 -10.25
CA LEU A 208 12.96 1.91 -11.38
C LEU A 208 12.23 1.10 -12.46
N LEU A 209 11.44 1.81 -13.25
CA LEU A 209 10.83 1.36 -14.50
C LEU A 209 10.95 2.50 -15.51
N LYS A 210 11.57 2.22 -16.66
CA LYS A 210 11.82 3.25 -17.71
C LYS A 210 12.64 4.43 -17.17
N GLY A 211 13.61 4.16 -16.30
CA GLY A 211 14.54 5.16 -15.76
C GLY A 211 13.99 6.04 -14.62
N GLU A 212 12.78 5.77 -14.13
CA GLU A 212 12.16 6.49 -13.00
C GLU A 212 11.79 5.55 -11.87
N HIS A 213 12.00 5.96 -10.61
CA HIS A 213 11.54 5.20 -9.45
C HIS A 213 10.00 5.10 -9.45
N CYS A 214 9.48 3.91 -9.15
CA CYS A 214 8.04 3.66 -9.27
C CYS A 214 7.19 4.59 -8.37
N CYS A 215 7.72 5.00 -7.19
CA CYS A 215 7.02 5.90 -6.26
C CYS A 215 7.01 7.39 -6.70
N GLU A 216 7.72 7.75 -7.77
CA GLU A 216 7.75 9.10 -8.32
C GLU A 216 7.56 9.10 -9.85
N SER A 217 7.08 7.99 -10.41
CA SER A 217 6.90 7.81 -11.85
C SER A 217 5.59 8.42 -12.33
N GLU A 218 5.66 9.43 -13.19
CA GLU A 218 4.48 10.05 -13.83
C GLU A 218 3.74 9.02 -14.70
N PHE A 219 4.47 8.13 -15.36
CA PHE A 219 3.89 7.05 -16.15
C PHE A 219 3.03 6.10 -15.29
N LEU A 220 3.57 5.57 -14.19
CA LEU A 220 2.84 4.61 -13.36
C LEU A 220 1.74 5.29 -12.53
N LEU A 221 2.08 6.35 -11.81
CA LEU A 221 1.20 6.91 -10.79
C LEU A 221 0.17 7.88 -11.37
N HIS A 222 0.52 8.64 -12.41
CA HIS A 222 -0.43 9.57 -13.04
C HIS A 222 -1.11 8.95 -14.27
N HIS A 223 -0.35 8.54 -15.28
CA HIS A 223 -0.95 8.03 -16.53
C HIS A 223 -1.71 6.72 -16.32
N ILE A 224 -1.07 5.68 -15.76
CA ILE A 224 -1.75 4.39 -15.57
C ILE A 224 -2.81 4.47 -14.47
N LEU A 225 -2.44 4.85 -13.25
CA LEU A 225 -3.40 4.80 -12.13
C LEU A 225 -4.48 5.86 -12.23
N ARG A 226 -4.14 7.16 -12.32
CA ARG A 226 -5.14 8.24 -12.31
C ARG A 226 -5.89 8.37 -13.63
N GLN A 227 -5.20 8.38 -14.77
CA GLN A 227 -5.85 8.65 -16.07
C GLN A 227 -6.48 7.41 -16.70
N GLU A 228 -5.74 6.32 -16.86
CA GLU A 228 -6.24 5.13 -17.57
C GLU A 228 -7.21 4.30 -16.73
N TRP A 229 -6.88 4.08 -15.44
CA TRP A 229 -7.69 3.22 -14.56
C TRP A 229 -8.66 4.01 -13.69
N ASN A 230 -8.58 5.35 -13.70
CA ASN A 230 -9.41 6.23 -12.88
C ASN A 230 -9.40 5.80 -11.40
N TYR A 231 -8.21 5.45 -10.90
CA TYR A 231 -8.01 5.08 -9.52
C TYR A 231 -8.09 6.32 -8.63
N ASP A 232 -9.01 6.27 -7.66
CA ASP A 232 -9.32 7.37 -6.74
C ASP A 232 -8.91 7.06 -5.29
N GLY A 233 -8.18 5.95 -5.08
CA GLY A 233 -7.65 5.60 -3.76
C GLY A 233 -6.31 6.26 -3.47
N CYS A 234 -5.76 5.96 -2.29
CA CYS A 234 -4.48 6.51 -1.84
C CYS A 234 -3.29 5.75 -2.45
N ILE A 235 -2.25 6.47 -2.88
CA ILE A 235 -0.96 5.95 -3.32
C ILE A 235 0.05 6.26 -2.22
N ILE A 236 0.58 5.20 -1.60
CA ILE A 236 1.54 5.26 -0.50
C ILE A 236 2.90 4.77 -1.03
N SER A 237 4.02 5.41 -0.68
CA SER A 237 5.32 4.88 -1.07
C SER A 237 5.67 3.61 -0.29
N ASP A 238 6.56 2.77 -0.83
CA ASP A 238 7.33 1.88 0.05
C ASP A 238 8.28 2.74 0.91
N TRP A 239 8.81 2.16 1.99
CA TRP A 239 9.55 2.89 3.02
C TRP A 239 10.91 3.36 2.49
N GLY A 240 11.04 4.66 2.24
CA GLY A 240 12.26 5.28 1.71
C GLY A 240 12.41 5.13 0.20
N ALA A 241 11.30 4.94 -0.53
CA ALA A 241 11.27 4.74 -1.98
C ALA A 241 11.13 6.04 -2.80
N VAL A 242 11.06 7.20 -2.14
CA VAL A 242 10.95 8.51 -2.78
C VAL A 242 12.30 9.22 -2.72
N HIS A 243 12.70 9.84 -3.83
CA HIS A 243 14.06 10.36 -3.99
C HIS A 243 14.12 11.79 -4.54
N ASP A 244 13.00 12.34 -5.02
CA ASP A 244 12.88 13.72 -5.50
C ASP A 244 11.51 14.34 -5.15
N THR A 245 11.52 15.38 -4.30
CA THR A 245 10.31 16.08 -3.82
C THR A 245 9.41 16.54 -4.94
N LYS A 246 10.03 17.12 -5.96
CA LYS A 246 9.30 17.80 -7.03
C LYS A 246 8.68 16.78 -7.96
N LYS A 247 9.36 15.66 -8.22
CA LYS A 247 8.79 14.56 -8.99
C LYS A 247 7.67 13.88 -8.21
N ALA A 248 7.89 13.54 -6.94
CA ALA A 248 6.88 12.93 -6.08
C ALA A 248 5.59 13.74 -6.07
N ALA A 249 5.67 15.05 -5.77
CA ALA A 249 4.54 15.97 -5.74
C ALA A 249 3.80 16.14 -7.09
N LYS A 250 4.43 15.77 -8.21
CA LYS A 250 3.83 15.84 -9.56
C LYS A 250 3.37 14.50 -10.12
N SER A 251 3.90 13.40 -9.60
CA SER A 251 3.68 12.04 -10.11
C SER A 251 2.31 11.46 -9.75
N GLY A 252 1.66 11.99 -8.70
CA GLY A 252 0.39 11.45 -8.17
C GLY A 252 0.54 10.61 -6.90
N LEU A 253 1.75 10.53 -6.32
CA LEU A 253 1.96 10.03 -4.96
C LEU A 253 1.19 10.88 -3.94
N ASP A 254 0.49 10.24 -3.01
CA ASP A 254 -0.30 10.94 -1.98
C ASP A 254 0.39 10.95 -0.61
N VAL A 255 1.07 9.85 -0.24
CA VAL A 255 1.74 9.72 1.07
C VAL A 255 3.13 9.13 0.90
N GLU A 256 4.15 9.86 1.34
CA GLU A 256 5.51 9.34 1.48
C GLU A 256 5.72 8.71 2.86
N MET A 257 6.22 7.48 2.88
CA MET A 257 6.73 6.82 4.07
C MET A 257 8.24 6.63 3.97
N SER A 258 8.95 6.81 5.09
CA SER A 258 10.40 6.70 5.14
C SER A 258 10.87 6.05 6.44
N VAL A 259 12.18 5.80 6.53
CA VAL A 259 12.86 5.32 7.72
C VAL A 259 13.90 6.38 8.11
N THR A 260 13.71 6.96 9.29
CA THR A 260 14.62 7.92 9.89
C THR A 260 14.65 7.70 11.40
N ASN A 261 15.77 8.04 12.03
CA ASN A 261 15.91 8.04 13.48
C ASN A 261 15.32 9.31 14.15
N ASN A 262 14.81 10.26 13.36
CA ASN A 262 14.16 11.46 13.87
C ASN A 262 13.09 11.95 12.89
N PHE A 263 11.82 11.64 13.19
CA PHE A 263 10.69 12.12 12.39
C PHE A 263 10.32 13.58 12.69
N ASP A 264 10.85 14.21 13.74
CA ASP A 264 10.56 15.61 14.04
C ASP A 264 11.34 16.57 13.13
N GLU A 265 12.42 16.09 12.50
CA GLU A 265 13.22 16.81 11.49
C GLU A 265 12.96 16.32 10.07
N TYR A 266 12.06 15.35 9.89
CA TYR A 266 11.77 14.76 8.60
C TYR A 266 10.82 15.62 7.79
N TYR A 267 11.16 15.77 6.51
CA TYR A 267 10.36 16.44 5.49
C TYR A 267 10.24 15.49 4.30
N MET A 268 9.19 15.69 3.50
CA MET A 268 9.02 14.98 2.24
C MET A 268 10.31 15.09 1.40
N ALA A 269 10.86 13.95 0.97
CA ALA A 269 12.16 13.80 0.30
C ALA A 269 12.35 14.77 -0.84
#